data_AF-A0A956PYV3-F1
#
_entry.id   AF-A0A956PYV3-F1
#
_cell.length_a   1.000
_cell.length_b   1.000
_cell.length_c   1.000
_cell.angle_alpha   90.00
_cell.angle_beta   90.00
_cell.angle_gamma   90.00
#
_symmetry.space_group_name_H-M   'P 1'
#
loop_
_entity.id
_entity.type
_entity.pdbx_description
1 polymer ?
#
loop_
_entity_poly.entity_id
_entity_poly.type
_entity_poly.pdbx_seq_one_letter_code
_entity_poly.pdbx_strand_id
1 'polypeptide(L)'
;SVGLNLTNFNIEAATIEGFEAGRAILFTTEVGAFDDSDTQAPVLLVSSPAVVEPGVSPVIHATITDQSGVLSATLYYSTNGVNFTPVAMNPNGNLWDAAIPAYSLGTMVWYYVYAVDSSDNGNSTTSSTYSYTVVEGNPPSGPDAYGYRIYDIDDAGESHDFAWVDISGIGTLLTLGDDAASVITLPFPIVYYGNSFTQMSICSNGFVNLGGSTYTAYSNTGLASNGGTSDMICAFWDDLNPNNGGNVRYYDDVENDRLV
;
A
#
# COMPACT_ATOMS: atom_id res chain seq x y z
N SER A 1 -51.77 -24.43 28.61
CA SER A 1 -51.34 -23.76 29.86
C SER A 1 -50.88 -22.37 29.50
N VAL A 2 -51.34 -21.36 30.24
CA VAL A 2 -50.98 -19.95 30.00
C VAL A 2 -49.58 -19.73 30.60
N GLY A 3 -48.60 -19.40 29.77
CA GLY A 3 -47.26 -19.02 30.23
C GLY A 3 -47.26 -17.54 30.61
N LEU A 4 -46.89 -17.25 31.86
CA LEU A 4 -46.71 -15.89 32.38
C LEU A 4 -45.34 -15.37 31.93
N ASN A 5 -45.33 -14.36 31.06
CA ASN A 5 -44.12 -13.59 30.76
C ASN A 5 -44.12 -12.35 31.68
N LEU A 6 -43.32 -12.38 32.74
CA LEU A 6 -43.18 -11.29 33.70
C LEU A 6 -42.00 -10.40 33.30
N THR A 7 -42.16 -9.64 32.22
CA THR A 7 -41.29 -8.52 31.88
C THR A 7 -41.99 -7.22 32.25
N ASN A 8 -42.00 -6.88 33.54
CA ASN A 8 -41.94 -5.51 34.07
C ASN A 8 -42.17 -5.53 35.58
N PHE A 9 -41.15 -5.13 36.34
CA PHE A 9 -41.27 -4.82 37.76
C PHE A 9 -42.12 -3.55 37.91
N ASN A 10 -43.39 -3.71 38.24
CA ASN A 10 -44.18 -2.68 38.92
C ASN A 10 -44.65 -3.26 40.25
N ILE A 11 -44.27 -2.61 41.35
CA ILE A 11 -44.66 -2.95 42.73
C ILE A 11 -46.11 -2.51 42.95
N GLU A 12 -47.05 -3.07 42.21
CA GLU A 12 -48.46 -3.03 42.59
C GLU A 12 -49.03 -4.45 42.57
N ALA A 13 -49.57 -4.83 43.72
CA ALA A 13 -49.84 -6.20 44.11
C ALA A 13 -50.88 -6.88 43.20
N ALA A 14 -50.44 -7.83 42.39
CA ALA A 14 -51.33 -8.83 41.81
C ALA A 14 -51.52 -9.96 42.84
N THR A 15 -52.67 -9.99 43.51
CA THR A 15 -53.14 -11.15 44.27
C THR A 15 -53.48 -12.28 43.30
N ILE A 16 -52.50 -13.14 43.03
CA ILE A 16 -52.71 -14.45 42.40
C ILE A 16 -53.03 -15.45 43.52
N GLU A 17 -54.06 -16.28 43.34
CA GLU A 17 -54.45 -17.31 44.31
C GLU A 17 -53.25 -18.20 44.70
N GLY A 18 -52.96 -18.28 46.01
CA GLY A 18 -51.96 -19.19 46.57
C GLY A 18 -50.76 -18.56 47.29
N PHE A 19 -50.61 -17.23 47.28
CA PHE A 19 -49.53 -16.54 48.01
C PHE A 19 -50.09 -15.53 49.03
N GLU A 20 -49.91 -15.80 50.33
CA GLU A 20 -50.23 -14.82 51.38
C GLU A 20 -49.26 -13.62 51.34
N ALA A 21 -49.79 -12.43 51.66
CA ALA A 21 -49.02 -11.21 51.77
C ALA A 21 -47.84 -11.38 52.75
N GLY A 22 -46.61 -11.13 52.28
CA GLY A 22 -45.40 -11.23 53.10
C GLY A 22 -44.56 -12.49 52.90
N ARG A 23 -44.90 -13.38 51.95
CA ARG A 23 -44.03 -14.49 51.53
C ARG A 23 -43.60 -14.33 50.07
N ALA A 24 -42.31 -14.12 49.83
CA ALA A 24 -41.71 -14.17 48.49
C ALA A 24 -41.00 -15.51 48.29
N ILE A 25 -41.21 -16.15 47.13
CA ILE A 25 -40.27 -17.17 46.65
C ILE A 25 -39.20 -16.43 45.87
N LEU A 26 -38.01 -16.36 46.45
CA LEU A 26 -36.84 -15.78 45.81
C LEU A 26 -36.17 -16.90 45.00
N PHE A 27 -36.29 -16.88 43.69
CA PHE A 27 -35.38 -17.63 42.82
C PHE A 27 -34.12 -16.77 42.67
N THR A 28 -33.08 -17.06 43.44
CA THR A 28 -31.73 -16.60 43.09
C THR A 28 -31.13 -17.70 42.23
N THR A 29 -30.90 -17.43 40.94
CA THR A 29 -29.81 -18.13 40.29
C THR A 29 -28.55 -17.53 40.92
N GLU A 30 -27.89 -18.27 41.82
CA GLU A 30 -26.43 -18.20 41.73
C GLU A 30 -26.15 -18.47 40.25
N VAL A 31 -25.39 -17.60 39.60
CA VAL A 31 -24.96 -17.82 38.23
C VAL A 31 -24.05 -19.05 38.28
N GLY A 32 -24.66 -20.23 38.32
CA GLY A 32 -24.01 -21.47 38.01
C GLY A 32 -23.43 -21.25 36.62
N ALA A 33 -22.16 -21.57 36.49
CA ALA A 33 -21.46 -21.75 35.23
C ALA A 33 -22.46 -22.11 34.12
N PHE A 34 -22.53 -21.28 33.08
CA PHE A 34 -23.28 -21.66 31.90
C PHE A 34 -22.65 -22.96 31.44
N ASP A 35 -23.37 -24.09 31.55
CA ASP A 35 -22.95 -25.35 30.92
C ASP A 35 -23.06 -25.17 29.41
N ASP A 36 -22.20 -24.33 28.85
CA ASP A 36 -21.97 -24.26 27.43
C ASP A 36 -21.17 -25.51 27.09
N SER A 37 -21.93 -26.54 26.70
CA SER A 37 -21.42 -27.83 26.26
C SER A 37 -20.58 -27.77 24.97
N ASP A 38 -20.21 -26.58 24.49
CA ASP A 38 -19.36 -26.42 23.33
C ASP A 38 -17.94 -26.96 23.61
N THR A 39 -17.60 -28.00 22.86
CA THR A 39 -16.28 -28.64 22.90
C THR A 39 -15.47 -28.37 21.64
N GLN A 40 -15.99 -27.55 20.72
CA GLN A 40 -15.32 -27.22 19.46
C GLN A 40 -14.45 -25.99 19.64
N ALA A 41 -13.25 -26.03 19.08
CA ALA A 41 -12.40 -24.85 19.02
C ALA A 41 -12.84 -23.90 17.90
N PRO A 42 -12.48 -22.61 17.98
CA PRO A 42 -12.77 -21.65 16.93
C PRO A 42 -12.25 -22.11 15.56
N VAL A 43 -13.01 -21.80 14.52
CA VAL A 43 -12.57 -21.90 13.12
C VAL A 43 -11.88 -20.60 12.74
N LEU A 44 -10.69 -20.71 12.12
CA LEU A 44 -9.80 -19.57 11.90
C LEU A 44 -9.27 -19.55 10.46
N LEU A 45 -9.40 -18.39 9.82
CA LEU A 45 -8.90 -18.11 8.47
C LEU A 45 -8.07 -16.81 8.48
N VAL A 46 -6.75 -16.94 8.41
CA VAL A 46 -5.81 -15.80 8.33
C VAL A 46 -5.65 -15.35 6.88
N SER A 47 -5.66 -14.04 6.64
CA SER A 47 -5.25 -13.45 5.37
C SER A 47 -3.82 -12.92 5.45
N SER A 48 -3.00 -13.27 4.47
CA SER A 48 -1.65 -12.72 4.34
C SER A 48 -1.65 -11.39 3.60
N PRO A 49 -0.79 -10.42 3.98
CA PRO A 49 -0.52 -9.26 3.13
C PRO A 49 0.15 -9.70 1.83
N ALA A 50 -0.17 -9.01 0.73
CA ALA A 50 0.40 -9.31 -0.59
C ALA A 50 1.83 -8.77 -0.75
N VAL A 51 2.05 -7.52 -0.31
CA VAL A 51 3.35 -6.82 -0.31
C VAL A 51 3.44 -6.04 1.00
N VAL A 52 4.63 -6.01 1.61
CA VAL A 52 4.90 -5.21 2.81
C VAL A 52 6.15 -4.38 2.55
N GLU A 53 5.94 -3.08 2.37
CA GLU A 53 6.99 -2.10 2.09
C GLU A 53 7.89 -1.86 3.32
N PRO A 54 9.17 -1.49 3.12
CA PRO A 54 10.04 -1.06 4.20
C PRO A 54 9.45 0.09 5.02
N GLY A 55 9.52 0.01 6.35
CA GLY A 55 9.01 1.08 7.22
C GLY A 55 7.49 1.12 7.38
N VAL A 56 6.74 0.27 6.68
CA VAL A 56 5.29 0.15 6.82
C VAL A 56 4.93 -0.93 7.84
N SER A 57 3.95 -0.63 8.72
CA SER A 57 3.41 -1.58 9.69
C SER A 57 2.22 -2.32 9.06
N PRO A 58 2.35 -3.61 8.68
CA PRO A 58 1.24 -4.34 8.06
C PRO A 58 0.21 -4.76 9.11
N VAL A 59 -1.06 -4.75 8.71
CA VAL A 59 -2.18 -5.27 9.50
C VAL A 59 -2.49 -6.70 9.06
N ILE A 60 -2.48 -7.62 10.02
CA ILE A 60 -2.90 -9.01 9.82
C ILE A 60 -4.37 -9.12 10.16
N HIS A 61 -5.16 -9.68 9.24
CA HIS A 61 -6.56 -9.97 9.47
C HIS A 61 -6.80 -11.48 9.61
N ALA A 62 -7.73 -11.84 10.49
CA ALA A 62 -8.24 -13.19 10.63
C ALA A 62 -9.76 -13.17 10.73
N THR A 63 -10.44 -14.02 9.96
CA THR A 63 -11.84 -14.33 10.24
C THR A 63 -11.88 -15.46 11.26
N ILE A 64 -12.50 -15.22 12.41
CA ILE A 64 -12.59 -16.18 13.51
C ILE A 64 -14.06 -16.37 13.88
N THR A 65 -14.52 -17.61 13.87
CA THR A 65 -15.91 -17.96 14.17
C THR A 65 -15.97 -19.14 15.11
N ASP A 66 -16.90 -19.09 16.05
CA ASP A 66 -17.18 -20.18 16.98
C ASP A 66 -18.66 -20.18 17.36
N GLN A 67 -19.21 -21.31 17.81
CA GLN A 67 -20.62 -21.41 18.20
C GLN A 67 -20.87 -20.72 19.55
N SER A 68 -19.94 -20.84 20.50
CA SER A 68 -19.97 -20.14 21.79
C SER A 68 -19.56 -18.66 21.68
N GLY A 69 -18.93 -18.29 20.57
CA GLY A 69 -18.32 -16.98 20.35
C GLY A 69 -16.83 -16.99 20.68
N VAL A 70 -16.12 -15.90 20.37
CA VAL A 70 -14.66 -15.83 20.51
C VAL A 70 -14.30 -14.91 21.67
N LEU A 71 -13.61 -15.44 22.68
CA LEU A 71 -13.21 -14.70 23.88
C LEU A 71 -11.98 -13.83 23.59
N SER A 72 -10.99 -14.38 22.92
CA SER A 72 -9.75 -13.65 22.59
C SER A 72 -9.06 -14.21 21.36
N ALA A 73 -8.31 -13.34 20.69
CA ALA A 73 -7.34 -13.74 19.67
C ALA A 73 -6.03 -12.98 19.89
N THR A 74 -4.91 -13.69 19.73
CA THR A 74 -3.55 -13.16 19.86
C THR A 74 -2.77 -13.49 18.59
N LEU A 75 -2.22 -12.45 17.96
CA LEU A 75 -1.24 -12.57 16.90
C LEU A 75 0.14 -12.79 17.53
N TYR A 76 0.85 -13.80 17.09
CA TYR A 76 2.23 -14.05 17.45
C TYR A 76 3.12 -13.81 16.24
N TYR A 77 4.15 -12.99 16.35
CA TYR A 77 5.08 -12.72 15.24
C TYR A 77 6.56 -12.84 15.66
N SER A 78 7.46 -13.10 14.71
CA SER A 78 8.89 -13.30 14.94
C SER A 78 9.72 -12.86 13.75
N THR A 79 10.93 -12.33 13.98
CA THR A 79 11.95 -12.04 12.95
C THR A 79 13.10 -13.04 12.95
N ASN A 80 13.09 -14.03 13.86
CA ASN A 80 14.10 -15.09 13.92
C ASN A 80 13.50 -16.50 13.79
N GLY A 81 12.18 -16.61 13.67
CA GLY A 81 11.44 -17.87 13.54
C GLY A 81 11.39 -18.73 14.80
N VAL A 82 11.94 -18.25 15.93
CA VAL A 82 12.07 -19.02 17.18
C VAL A 82 11.34 -18.32 18.33
N ASN A 83 11.61 -17.04 18.56
CA ASN A 83 11.00 -16.26 19.63
C ASN A 83 9.86 -15.43 19.06
N PHE A 84 8.65 -15.69 19.53
CA PHE A 84 7.45 -15.00 19.08
C PHE A 84 6.96 -13.98 20.11
N THR A 85 6.65 -12.79 19.64
CA THR A 85 6.07 -11.69 20.41
C THR A 85 4.54 -11.71 20.26
N PRO A 86 3.76 -11.73 21.34
CA PRO A 86 2.31 -11.67 21.29
C PRO A 86 1.80 -10.23 21.09
N VAL A 87 0.72 -10.10 20.33
CA VAL A 87 -0.06 -8.87 20.12
C VAL A 87 -1.54 -9.23 20.21
N ALA A 88 -2.28 -8.61 21.12
CA ALA A 88 -3.72 -8.80 21.21
C ALA A 88 -4.39 -8.29 19.92
N MET A 89 -5.31 -9.09 19.37
CA MET A 89 -6.09 -8.70 18.19
C MET A 89 -7.36 -7.96 18.61
N ASN A 90 -7.78 -7.00 17.79
CA ASN A 90 -8.99 -6.22 18.00
C ASN A 90 -10.15 -6.87 17.22
N PRO A 91 -11.31 -7.14 17.87
CA PRO A 91 -12.47 -7.68 17.19
C PRO A 91 -13.32 -6.60 16.51
N ASN A 92 -13.82 -6.92 15.32
CA ASN A 92 -14.90 -6.23 14.61
C ASN A 92 -15.87 -7.26 14.01
N GLY A 93 -16.82 -7.73 14.82
CA GLY A 93 -17.63 -8.91 14.50
C GLY A 93 -16.74 -10.16 14.44
N ASN A 94 -16.81 -10.90 13.33
CA ASN A 94 -15.97 -12.09 13.11
C ASN A 94 -14.59 -11.76 12.53
N LEU A 95 -14.34 -10.50 12.15
CA LEU A 95 -13.04 -10.06 11.64
C LEU A 95 -12.20 -9.55 12.81
N TRP A 96 -11.01 -10.11 12.97
CA TRP A 96 -10.04 -9.71 13.97
C TRP A 96 -8.80 -9.17 13.29
N ASP A 97 -8.20 -8.12 13.84
CA ASP A 97 -6.97 -7.55 13.30
C ASP A 97 -5.92 -7.15 14.34
N ALA A 98 -4.65 -7.21 13.94
CA ALA A 98 -3.53 -6.66 14.70
C ALA A 98 -2.41 -6.22 13.76
N ALA A 99 -1.69 -5.15 14.13
CA ALA A 99 -0.54 -4.67 13.39
C ALA A 99 0.77 -5.34 13.86
N ILE A 100 1.62 -5.71 12.91
CA ILE A 100 3.02 -6.07 13.18
C ILE A 100 3.87 -4.79 13.00
N PRO A 101 4.87 -4.52 13.87
CA PRO A 101 5.75 -3.37 13.69
C PRO A 101 6.41 -3.32 12.30
N ALA A 102 6.74 -2.11 11.86
CA ALA A 102 7.49 -1.91 10.64
C ALA A 102 8.92 -2.46 10.74
N TYR A 103 9.41 -3.02 9.64
CA TYR A 103 10.76 -3.57 9.53
C TYR A 103 11.47 -3.07 8.26
N SER A 104 12.79 -3.25 8.20
CA SER A 104 13.62 -2.85 7.06
C SER A 104 13.55 -3.86 5.91
N LEU A 105 13.88 -3.40 4.69
CA LEU A 105 13.99 -4.22 3.48
C LEU A 105 14.75 -5.54 3.74
N GLY A 106 14.22 -6.64 3.22
CA GLY A 106 14.78 -7.99 3.33
C GLY A 106 14.50 -8.71 4.65
N THR A 107 13.83 -8.07 5.62
CA THR A 107 13.47 -8.74 6.88
C THR A 107 12.42 -9.82 6.62
N MET A 108 12.73 -11.07 7.00
CA MET A 108 11.75 -12.15 7.02
C MET A 108 10.98 -12.12 8.35
N VAL A 109 9.65 -12.13 8.28
CA VAL A 109 8.75 -12.18 9.44
C VAL A 109 7.91 -13.44 9.36
N TRP A 110 7.86 -14.19 10.45
CA TRP A 110 6.96 -15.33 10.66
C TRP A 110 5.84 -14.93 11.60
N TYR A 111 4.62 -15.40 11.37
CA TYR A 111 3.50 -15.13 12.26
C TYR A 111 2.43 -16.21 12.25
N TYR A 112 1.65 -16.31 13.32
CA TYR A 112 0.47 -17.16 13.43
C TYR A 112 -0.54 -16.54 14.39
N VAL A 113 -1.79 -17.00 14.35
CA VAL A 113 -2.85 -16.52 15.25
C VAL A 113 -3.29 -17.65 16.16
N TYR A 114 -3.44 -17.34 17.45
CA TYR A 114 -4.03 -18.20 18.48
C TYR A 114 -5.35 -17.59 18.95
N ALA A 115 -6.42 -18.38 19.01
CA ALA A 115 -7.73 -17.91 19.45
C ALA A 115 -8.34 -18.86 20.48
N VAL A 116 -9.09 -18.28 21.42
CA VAL A 116 -9.82 -18.97 22.48
C VAL A 116 -11.29 -18.60 22.37
N ASP A 117 -12.16 -19.61 22.43
CA ASP A 117 -13.61 -19.42 22.44
C ASP A 117 -14.14 -18.89 23.78
N SER A 118 -15.44 -18.62 23.84
CA SER A 118 -16.12 -18.13 25.05
C SER A 118 -16.78 -19.24 25.87
N SER A 119 -16.55 -20.51 25.52
CA SER A 119 -17.06 -21.65 26.28
C SER A 119 -16.35 -21.74 27.64
N ASP A 120 -16.99 -22.38 28.62
CA ASP A 120 -16.42 -22.58 29.96
C ASP A 120 -15.15 -23.47 29.93
N ASN A 121 -15.00 -24.26 28.87
CA ASN A 121 -13.84 -25.11 28.62
C ASN A 121 -12.68 -24.36 27.94
N GLY A 122 -12.94 -23.16 27.40
CA GLY A 122 -11.96 -22.32 26.72
C GLY A 122 -11.25 -23.05 25.58
N ASN A 123 -12.00 -23.68 24.68
CA ASN A 123 -11.37 -24.41 23.59
C ASN A 123 -10.61 -23.41 22.71
N SER A 124 -9.50 -23.87 22.14
CA SER A 124 -8.57 -23.00 21.44
C SER A 124 -8.01 -23.61 20.18
N THR A 125 -7.65 -22.73 19.24
CA THR A 125 -7.09 -23.08 17.95
C THR A 125 -5.84 -22.25 17.68
N THR A 126 -4.91 -22.83 16.93
CA THR A 126 -3.72 -22.14 16.43
C THR A 126 -3.67 -22.32 14.92
N SER A 127 -3.46 -21.23 14.19
CA SER A 127 -3.28 -21.28 12.74
C SER A 127 -1.97 -21.98 12.35
N SER A 128 -1.82 -22.30 11.06
CA SER A 128 -0.50 -22.52 10.48
C SER A 128 0.39 -21.28 10.67
N THR A 129 1.71 -21.48 10.63
CA THR A 129 2.66 -20.37 10.56
C THR A 129 2.75 -19.85 9.14
N TYR A 130 2.52 -18.55 8.99
CA TYR A 130 2.69 -17.78 7.77
C TYR A 130 4.01 -17.01 7.82
N SER A 131 4.45 -16.52 6.67
CA SER A 131 5.59 -15.62 6.61
C SER A 131 5.47 -14.62 5.47
N TYR A 132 6.11 -13.47 5.62
CA TYR A 132 6.37 -12.54 4.54
C TYR A 132 7.80 -12.00 4.65
N THR A 133 8.32 -11.53 3.52
CA THR A 133 9.57 -10.76 3.48
C THR A 133 9.20 -9.30 3.21
N VAL A 134 9.83 -8.37 3.92
CA VAL A 134 9.71 -6.94 3.61
C VAL A 134 10.42 -6.68 2.28
N VAL A 135 9.68 -6.22 1.27
CA VAL A 135 10.16 -5.98 -0.09
C VAL A 135 9.56 -4.69 -0.63
N GLU A 136 10.25 -4.08 -1.59
CA GLU A 136 9.68 -2.99 -2.37
C GLU A 136 8.61 -3.54 -3.32
N GLY A 137 7.46 -2.88 -3.38
CA GLY A 137 6.37 -3.24 -4.29
C GLY A 137 6.74 -2.96 -5.75
N ASN A 138 7.52 -1.91 -5.99
CA ASN A 138 8.05 -1.52 -7.29
C ASN A 138 9.56 -1.25 -7.19
N PRO A 139 10.41 -2.29 -7.10
CA PRO A 139 11.85 -2.06 -7.04
C PRO A 139 12.37 -1.40 -8.33
N PRO A 140 13.51 -0.69 -8.27
CA PRO A 140 14.12 -0.12 -9.46
C PRO A 140 14.35 -1.18 -10.53
N SER A 141 14.09 -0.83 -11.79
CA SER A 141 14.32 -1.74 -12.92
C SER A 141 15.68 -1.48 -13.57
N GLY A 142 16.34 -2.56 -14.02
CA GLY A 142 17.61 -2.51 -14.75
C GLY A 142 18.85 -2.81 -13.88
N PRO A 143 20.07 -2.44 -14.35
CA PRO A 143 20.33 -1.80 -15.63
C PRO A 143 19.93 -2.72 -16.78
N ASP A 144 19.37 -2.15 -17.85
CA ASP A 144 19.22 -2.86 -19.12
C ASP A 144 20.59 -3.14 -19.77
N ALA A 145 20.59 -3.77 -20.95
CA ALA A 145 21.82 -4.11 -21.67
C ALA A 145 22.70 -2.89 -22.06
N TYR A 146 22.15 -1.67 -21.94
CA TYR A 146 22.81 -0.41 -22.26
C TYR A 146 23.11 0.44 -21.01
N GLY A 147 22.78 -0.06 -19.81
CA GLY A 147 23.10 0.59 -18.54
C GLY A 147 21.99 1.46 -17.96
N TYR A 148 20.83 1.60 -18.62
CA TYR A 148 19.75 2.46 -18.14
C TYR A 148 18.94 1.77 -17.03
N ARG A 149 18.57 2.55 -16.02
CA ARG A 149 17.73 2.14 -14.91
C ARG A 149 16.46 2.98 -14.87
N ILE A 150 15.39 2.38 -14.36
CA ILE A 150 14.12 3.06 -14.10
C ILE A 150 13.97 3.12 -12.59
N TYR A 151 13.80 4.33 -12.09
CA TYR A 151 13.48 4.59 -10.70
C TYR A 151 12.09 5.22 -10.61
N ASP A 152 11.37 4.94 -9.54
CA ASP A 152 10.17 5.67 -9.15
C ASP A 152 10.44 6.58 -7.94
N ILE A 153 9.37 7.17 -7.39
CA ILE A 153 9.45 8.10 -6.27
C ILE A 153 9.71 7.40 -4.93
N ASP A 154 9.44 6.10 -4.85
CA ASP A 154 9.57 5.29 -3.65
C ASP A 154 10.98 4.66 -3.54
N ASP A 155 11.77 4.68 -4.63
CA ASP A 155 13.20 4.30 -4.71
C ASP A 155 14.17 5.32 -4.04
N ALA A 156 13.75 5.92 -2.93
CA ALA A 156 14.49 6.98 -2.25
C ALA A 156 15.84 6.48 -1.72
N GLY A 157 16.94 7.14 -2.12
CA GLY A 157 18.31 6.75 -1.78
C GLY A 157 19.01 5.90 -2.83
N GLU A 158 18.27 5.34 -3.79
CA GLU A 158 18.81 4.78 -5.03
C GLU A 158 18.67 5.73 -6.22
N SER A 159 17.66 6.61 -6.19
CA SER A 159 17.51 7.70 -7.15
C SER A 159 18.58 8.79 -6.97
N HIS A 160 18.97 9.41 -8.09
CA HIS A 160 19.95 10.48 -8.10
C HIS A 160 19.32 11.82 -7.70
N ASP A 161 19.93 12.53 -6.74
CA ASP A 161 19.56 13.92 -6.44
C ASP A 161 19.84 14.80 -7.67
N PHE A 162 18.80 15.46 -8.19
CA PHE A 162 18.93 16.42 -9.30
C PHE A 162 19.04 17.85 -8.78
N ALA A 163 20.16 18.52 -9.09
CA ALA A 163 20.34 19.95 -8.84
C ALA A 163 19.83 20.76 -10.05
N TRP A 164 18.72 21.48 -9.88
CA TRP A 164 18.17 22.33 -10.93
C TRP A 164 19.12 23.47 -11.30
N VAL A 165 19.36 23.64 -12.60
CA VAL A 165 20.14 24.75 -13.17
C VAL A 165 19.17 25.71 -13.84
N ASP A 166 19.07 26.93 -13.29
CA ASP A 166 18.24 27.97 -13.90
C ASP A 166 18.96 28.57 -15.12
N ILE A 167 18.41 28.32 -16.30
CA ILE A 167 18.91 28.86 -17.57
C ILE A 167 18.08 30.03 -18.11
N SER A 168 17.14 30.58 -17.33
CA SER A 168 16.24 31.64 -17.79
C SER A 168 16.97 32.89 -18.29
N GLY A 169 18.11 33.22 -17.69
CA GLY A 169 18.95 34.37 -18.04
C GLY A 169 20.09 34.10 -19.02
N ILE A 170 20.43 32.83 -19.28
CA ILE A 170 21.63 32.44 -20.06
C ILE A 170 21.32 31.52 -21.24
N GLY A 171 20.18 30.85 -21.23
CA GLY A 171 19.78 29.89 -22.25
C GLY A 171 19.29 30.53 -23.54
N THR A 172 19.57 29.86 -24.65
CA THR A 172 19.08 30.22 -25.98
C THR A 172 17.58 29.96 -26.06
N LEU A 173 16.81 30.99 -26.39
CA LEU A 173 15.36 30.90 -26.52
C LEU A 173 14.98 30.21 -27.83
N LEU A 174 14.16 29.15 -27.74
CA LEU A 174 13.47 28.55 -28.86
C LEU A 174 12.08 29.14 -28.97
N THR A 175 11.77 29.75 -30.11
CA THR A 175 10.41 30.23 -30.40
C THR A 175 9.57 29.06 -30.88
N LEU A 176 8.88 28.41 -29.95
CA LEU A 176 7.91 27.34 -30.22
C LEU A 176 6.50 27.86 -29.99
N GLY A 177 5.57 27.39 -30.81
CA GLY A 177 4.13 27.53 -30.56
C GLY A 177 3.57 26.27 -29.92
N ASP A 178 2.25 26.13 -29.99
CA ASP A 178 1.53 24.91 -29.66
C ASP A 178 1.92 23.77 -30.61
N ASP A 179 1.99 22.54 -30.10
CA ASP A 179 2.32 21.33 -30.87
C ASP A 179 3.51 21.50 -31.84
N ALA A 180 4.59 22.12 -31.36
CA ALA A 180 5.75 22.49 -32.17
C ALA A 180 7.02 21.78 -31.70
N ALA A 181 7.96 21.58 -32.62
CA ALA A 181 9.30 21.09 -32.31
C ALA A 181 10.37 21.90 -33.05
N SER A 182 11.54 22.05 -32.44
CA SER A 182 12.71 22.65 -33.07
C SER A 182 13.91 21.74 -32.93
N VAL A 183 14.65 21.57 -34.03
CA VAL A 183 15.87 20.76 -34.06
C VAL A 183 17.06 21.64 -33.69
N ILE A 184 17.86 21.17 -32.75
CA ILE A 184 19.15 21.77 -32.40
C ILE A 184 20.29 20.80 -32.75
N THR A 185 21.44 21.35 -33.13
CA THR A 185 22.69 20.59 -33.22
C THR A 185 23.24 20.42 -31.81
N LEU A 186 23.60 19.19 -31.45
CA LEU A 186 24.22 18.92 -30.16
C LEU A 186 25.67 19.41 -30.16
N PRO A 187 26.16 20.02 -29.08
CA PRO A 187 27.55 20.49 -28.97
C PRO A 187 28.55 19.32 -28.96
N PHE A 188 28.10 18.14 -28.55
CA PHE A 188 28.85 16.88 -28.58
C PHE A 188 27.89 15.70 -28.86
N PRO A 189 28.39 14.56 -29.37
CA PRO A 189 27.54 13.41 -29.61
C PRO A 189 26.98 12.81 -28.32
N ILE A 190 25.68 12.53 -28.28
CA ILE A 190 25.04 11.77 -27.20
C ILE A 190 24.86 10.32 -27.65
N VAL A 191 25.22 9.37 -26.80
CA VAL A 191 24.97 7.94 -27.04
C VAL A 191 23.71 7.52 -26.30
N TYR A 192 22.71 7.04 -27.04
CA TYR A 192 21.46 6.52 -26.51
C TYR A 192 21.15 5.15 -27.10
N TYR A 193 20.99 4.14 -26.24
CA TYR A 193 20.80 2.73 -26.63
C TYR A 193 21.80 2.23 -27.69
N GLY A 194 23.06 2.64 -27.55
CA GLY A 194 24.16 2.25 -28.45
C GLY A 194 24.24 3.05 -29.77
N ASN A 195 23.29 3.93 -30.04
CA ASN A 195 23.30 4.81 -31.20
C ASN A 195 23.89 6.17 -30.84
N SER A 196 24.71 6.75 -31.72
CA SER A 196 25.31 8.07 -31.53
C SER A 196 24.54 9.14 -32.31
N PHE A 197 24.15 10.21 -31.61
CA PHE A 197 23.34 11.29 -32.14
C PHE A 197 24.08 12.62 -32.06
N THR A 198 23.99 13.43 -33.11
CA THR A 198 24.61 14.76 -33.20
C THR A 198 23.60 15.90 -33.25
N GLN A 199 22.31 15.58 -33.17
CA GLN A 199 21.21 16.53 -33.14
C GLN A 199 20.07 15.98 -32.30
N MET A 200 19.20 16.85 -31.81
CA MET A 200 17.96 16.49 -31.12
C MET A 200 16.85 17.48 -31.43
N SER A 201 15.60 17.07 -31.28
CA SER A 201 14.44 17.94 -31.36
C SER A 201 13.89 18.20 -29.98
N ILE A 202 13.62 19.46 -29.66
CA ILE A 202 12.93 19.88 -28.45
C ILE A 202 11.49 20.19 -28.83
N CYS A 203 10.54 19.47 -28.23
CA CYS A 203 9.12 19.66 -28.45
C CYS A 203 8.51 20.57 -27.37
N SER A 204 7.52 21.38 -27.74
CA SER A 204 6.71 22.18 -26.83
C SER A 204 6.07 21.30 -25.75
N ASN A 205 5.68 20.09 -26.12
CA ASN A 205 4.94 19.12 -25.30
C ASN A 205 5.83 18.35 -24.32
N GLY A 206 6.95 18.92 -23.86
CA GLY A 206 7.70 18.43 -22.70
C GLY A 206 8.60 17.20 -22.93
N PHE A 207 8.92 16.87 -24.18
CA PHE A 207 9.85 15.78 -24.52
C PHE A 207 10.89 16.22 -25.56
N VAL A 208 11.95 15.42 -25.66
CA VAL A 208 12.97 15.54 -26.71
C VAL A 208 13.09 14.25 -27.50
N ASN A 209 13.54 14.36 -28.75
CA ASN A 209 13.81 13.20 -29.62
C ASN A 209 15.23 13.32 -30.21
N LEU A 210 16.07 12.29 -30.02
CA LEU A 210 17.43 12.26 -30.54
C LEU A 210 17.47 11.93 -32.05
N GLY A 211 18.31 12.62 -32.80
CA GLY A 211 18.48 12.41 -34.24
C GLY A 211 17.57 13.24 -35.14
N GLY A 212 16.60 13.97 -34.59
CA GLY A 212 15.76 14.95 -35.33
C GLY A 212 14.39 14.39 -35.73
N SER A 213 13.32 15.07 -35.33
CA SER A 213 11.93 14.66 -35.54
C SER A 213 10.98 15.86 -35.51
N THR A 214 9.86 15.74 -36.23
CA THR A 214 8.73 16.69 -36.18
C THR A 214 7.56 16.14 -35.37
N TYR A 215 7.77 15.06 -34.62
CA TYR A 215 6.74 14.43 -33.79
C TYR A 215 6.43 15.32 -32.59
N THR A 216 5.15 15.59 -32.35
CA THR A 216 4.67 16.57 -31.37
C THR A 216 3.41 16.07 -30.64
N ALA A 217 3.27 14.77 -30.40
CA ALA A 217 2.08 14.28 -29.70
C ALA A 217 1.96 14.90 -28.30
N TYR A 218 0.79 15.41 -27.96
CA TYR A 218 0.46 15.95 -26.63
C TYR A 218 -0.12 14.90 -25.68
N SER A 219 -0.57 13.75 -26.21
CA SER A 219 -1.18 12.69 -25.40
C SER A 219 -0.15 11.67 -24.94
N ASN A 220 -0.02 11.52 -23.62
CA ASN A 220 0.81 10.49 -23.01
C ASN A 220 0.33 9.08 -23.39
N THR A 221 1.29 8.25 -23.77
CA THR A 221 1.09 6.81 -23.88
C THR A 221 2.23 6.09 -23.18
N GLY A 222 2.08 4.79 -22.89
CA GLY A 222 3.20 4.01 -22.36
C GLY A 222 4.39 4.10 -23.31
N LEU A 223 5.60 4.38 -22.80
CA LEU A 223 6.81 4.58 -23.62
C LEU A 223 7.18 3.35 -24.47
N ALA A 224 6.72 2.16 -24.08
CA ALA A 224 6.87 0.92 -24.85
C ALA A 224 5.74 0.66 -25.87
N SER A 225 4.77 1.57 -25.97
CA SER A 225 3.66 1.45 -26.92
C SER A 225 4.04 2.01 -28.30
N ASN A 226 3.34 1.57 -29.35
CA ASN A 226 3.50 2.06 -30.73
C ASN A 226 3.13 3.56 -30.91
N GLY A 227 2.86 4.29 -29.83
CA GLY A 227 2.42 5.67 -29.86
C GLY A 227 3.52 6.66 -30.17
N GLY A 228 4.75 6.44 -29.70
CA GLY A 228 5.89 7.37 -29.81
C GLY A 228 6.84 7.10 -30.99
N THR A 229 7.73 8.05 -31.26
CA THR A 229 8.93 7.81 -32.07
C THR A 229 10.01 7.08 -31.26
N SER A 230 10.91 6.35 -31.92
CA SER A 230 12.11 5.85 -31.23
C SER A 230 12.93 7.01 -30.67
N ASP A 231 13.75 6.74 -29.66
CA ASP A 231 14.77 7.69 -29.16
C ASP A 231 14.22 8.95 -28.48
N MET A 232 13.02 8.85 -27.89
CA MET A 232 12.40 9.88 -27.07
C MET A 232 12.88 9.87 -25.62
N ILE A 233 13.03 11.07 -25.05
CA ILE A 233 13.21 11.30 -23.60
C ILE A 233 12.07 12.22 -23.16
N CYS A 234 11.20 11.70 -22.30
CA CYS A 234 9.91 12.30 -21.95
C CYS A 234 9.90 12.80 -20.50
N ALA A 235 10.51 13.95 -20.24
CA ALA A 235 10.60 14.49 -18.88
C ALA A 235 9.25 15.02 -18.35
N PHE A 236 8.49 15.69 -19.22
CA PHE A 236 7.22 16.34 -18.86
C PHE A 236 6.08 16.02 -19.82
N TRP A 237 6.28 15.06 -20.75
CA TRP A 237 5.40 14.80 -21.90
C TRP A 237 3.93 15.10 -21.58
N ASP A 238 3.37 16.18 -22.13
CA ASP A 238 2.01 16.63 -21.83
C ASP A 238 1.60 17.70 -22.86
N ASP A 239 0.34 18.16 -22.81
CA ASP A 239 -0.22 19.22 -23.65
C ASP A 239 0.25 20.62 -23.20
N LEU A 240 1.51 20.94 -23.49
CA LEU A 240 2.16 22.19 -23.11
C LEU A 240 2.20 23.19 -24.27
N ASN A 241 1.70 24.39 -24.02
CA ASN A 241 1.56 25.43 -25.05
C ASN A 241 2.32 26.73 -24.69
N PRO A 242 3.52 26.95 -25.25
CA PRO A 242 4.28 28.18 -25.03
C PRO A 242 3.57 29.48 -25.45
N ASN A 243 2.57 29.43 -26.34
CA ASN A 243 1.77 30.63 -26.67
C ASN A 243 0.91 31.10 -25.49
N ASN A 244 0.56 30.19 -24.57
CA ASN A 244 -0.21 30.49 -23.37
C ASN A 244 0.68 30.83 -22.17
N GLY A 245 2.01 30.73 -22.31
CA GLY A 245 2.98 31.11 -21.29
C GLY A 245 4.16 30.16 -21.19
N GLY A 246 5.26 30.65 -20.60
CA GLY A 246 6.51 29.90 -20.48
C GLY A 246 7.49 30.17 -21.63
N ASN A 247 8.72 29.69 -21.47
CA ASN A 247 9.77 29.80 -22.49
C ASN A 247 10.47 28.45 -22.59
N VAL A 248 10.76 28.03 -23.82
CA VAL A 248 11.58 26.84 -24.08
C VAL A 248 13.00 27.30 -24.36
N ARG A 249 13.97 26.81 -23.58
CA ARG A 249 15.38 27.20 -23.68
C ARG A 249 16.27 25.97 -23.64
N TYR A 250 17.46 26.14 -24.20
CA TYR A 250 18.58 25.22 -23.99
C TYR A 250 19.87 25.99 -23.75
N TYR A 251 20.85 25.40 -23.08
CA TYR A 251 22.12 25.99 -22.75
C TYR A 251 23.25 24.96 -22.84
N ASP A 252 24.25 25.26 -23.65
CA ASP A 252 25.50 24.49 -23.72
C ASP A 252 26.44 24.96 -22.59
N ASP A 253 26.46 24.21 -21.49
CA ASP A 253 27.31 24.46 -20.33
C ASP A 253 28.67 23.79 -20.55
N VAL A 254 29.47 24.43 -21.41
CA VAL A 254 30.80 23.96 -21.83
C VAL A 254 31.74 23.74 -20.64
N GLU A 255 31.61 24.54 -19.57
CA GLU A 255 32.48 24.45 -18.39
C GLU A 255 32.26 23.15 -17.61
N ASN A 256 31.04 22.59 -17.67
CA ASN A 256 30.64 21.36 -16.99
C ASN A 256 30.38 20.18 -17.95
N ASP A 257 30.70 20.32 -19.24
CA ASP A 257 30.52 19.30 -20.29
C ASP A 257 29.08 18.73 -20.31
N ARG A 258 28.08 19.61 -20.25
CA ARG A 258 26.66 19.22 -20.25
C ARG A 258 25.79 20.16 -21.09
N LEU A 259 24.71 19.59 -21.63
CA LEU A 259 23.61 20.34 -22.23
C LEU A 259 22.46 20.41 -21.21
N VAL A 260 21.91 21.61 -21.01
CA VAL A 260 20.76 21.89 -20.12
C VAL A 260 19.58 22.37 -20.95
#